data_AF-A0A524ICA1-F1
#
_entry.id   AF-A0A524ICA1-F1
#
_cell.length_a   1.000
_cell.length_b   1.000
_cell.length_c   1.000
_cell.angle_alpha   90.00
_cell.angle_beta   90.00
_cell.angle_gamma   90.00
#
_symmetry.space_group_name_H-M   'P 1'
#
loop_
_entity.id
_entity.type
_entity.pdbx_description
1 polymer ?
#
loop_
_entity_poly.entity_id
_entity_poly.type
_entity_poly.pdbx_seq_one_letter_code
_entity_poly.pdbx_strand_id
1 'polypeptide(L)'
;MSSDITIVSLPPDTTIQALLRLLSDPNEQVARTIQDQLARFGSNVLPFLEQAGNDDATLQPRVAHIKAEIRFGQLKEEFQRFVAKSARQEDWEHGTFLIAKLAYPNLSIPHYVECLDNLAEEFRTKWLATESPSGKAARLLSNFLFKDKGFSGNREDYYEPDNSYLNRVIDTRQGIPISLSALYVFVGKRLGLPVVGVGMPGHFLVKLEGETPAHFVDCFNGGTILREQDCEQFSTASGLAYDKQLLEKSSTPTILARMLRNLLSIYEQESEEPMARRV
;
A
#
# COMPACT_ATOMS: atom_id res chain seq x y z
N MET A 1 -2.18 -17.38 17.01
CA MET A 1 -0.94 -18.11 17.37
C MET A 1 0.22 -17.35 16.76
N SER A 2 0.93 -16.56 17.58
CA SER A 2 2.07 -15.75 17.15
C SER A 2 3.21 -16.66 16.69
N SER A 3 3.55 -16.60 15.41
CA SER A 3 4.86 -17.02 14.93
C SER A 3 5.82 -15.85 15.11
N ASP A 4 6.28 -15.67 16.35
CA ASP A 4 7.50 -14.91 16.60
C ASP A 4 8.63 -15.64 15.88
N ILE A 5 9.12 -15.05 14.80
CA ILE A 5 10.37 -15.48 14.17
C ILE A 5 11.47 -15.00 15.13
N THR A 6 11.77 -15.83 16.13
CA THR A 6 12.99 -15.70 16.93
C THR A 6 14.15 -15.62 15.93
N ILE A 7 14.88 -14.50 15.91
CA ILE A 7 16.09 -14.36 15.11
C ILE A 7 17.03 -15.47 15.56
N VAL A 8 17.14 -16.52 14.76
CA VAL A 8 18.03 -17.64 15.04
C VAL A 8 19.44 -17.12 14.79
N SER A 9 20.31 -17.22 15.81
CA SER A 9 21.73 -16.89 15.67
C SER A 9 22.30 -17.59 14.45
N LEU A 10 23.04 -16.85 13.61
CA LEU A 10 23.64 -17.41 12.41
C LEU A 10 24.49 -18.64 12.79
N PRO A 11 24.23 -19.82 12.22
CA PRO A 11 25.05 -20.99 12.50
C PRO A 11 26.43 -20.83 11.84
N PRO A 12 27.42 -21.66 12.24
CA PRO A 12 28.74 -21.64 11.60
C PRO A 12 28.65 -21.82 10.07
N ASP A 13 29.56 -21.20 9.33
CA ASP A 13 29.62 -21.27 7.86
C ASP A 13 29.58 -22.71 7.33
N THR A 14 30.21 -23.65 8.04
CA THR A 14 30.18 -25.09 7.71
C THR A 14 28.77 -25.67 7.71
N THR A 15 27.91 -25.23 8.64
CA THR A 15 26.50 -25.61 8.71
C THR A 15 25.72 -24.99 7.55
N ILE A 16 25.96 -23.72 7.22
CA ILE A 16 25.31 -23.06 6.09
C ILE A 16 25.66 -23.76 4.78
N GLN A 17 26.94 -24.08 4.57
CA GLN A 17 27.42 -24.84 3.41
C GLN A 17 26.79 -26.24 3.33
N ALA A 18 26.60 -26.92 4.46
CA ALA A 18 25.91 -28.21 4.49
C ALA A 18 24.44 -28.08 4.08
N LEU A 19 23.73 -27.06 4.58
CA LEU A 19 22.35 -26.77 4.19
C LEU A 19 22.24 -26.43 2.69
N LEU A 20 23.18 -25.63 2.17
CA LEU A 20 23.24 -25.30 0.73
C LEU A 20 23.45 -26.54 -0.16
N ARG A 21 24.16 -27.57 0.31
CA ARG A 21 24.27 -28.83 -0.43
C ARG A 21 22.97 -29.63 -0.44
N LEU A 22 22.24 -29.63 0.68
CA LEU A 22 20.92 -30.27 0.79
C LEU A 22 19.84 -29.53 -0.01
N LEU A 23 20.12 -28.29 -0.41
CA LEU A 23 19.28 -27.52 -1.32
C LEU A 23 19.25 -28.09 -2.73
N SER A 24 20.16 -29.00 -3.12
CA SER A 24 20.12 -29.76 -4.38
C SER A 24 19.40 -31.12 -4.25
N ASP A 25 18.84 -31.45 -3.08
CA ASP A 25 18.23 -32.76 -2.84
C ASP A 25 17.02 -32.99 -3.78
N PRO A 26 16.90 -34.18 -4.41
CA PRO A 26 15.78 -34.51 -5.29
C PRO A 26 14.44 -34.65 -4.53
N ASN A 27 14.47 -34.84 -3.22
CA ASN A 27 13.29 -34.86 -2.38
C ASN A 27 12.80 -33.43 -2.09
N GLU A 28 11.72 -33.05 -2.74
CA GLU A 28 11.08 -31.72 -2.61
C GLU A 28 10.69 -31.37 -1.16
N GLN A 29 10.33 -32.33 -0.33
CA GLN A 29 9.96 -32.07 1.06
C GLN A 29 11.17 -31.71 1.92
N VAL A 30 12.31 -32.37 1.68
CA VAL A 30 13.59 -32.03 2.30
C VAL A 30 14.01 -30.64 1.84
N ALA A 31 14.03 -30.40 0.52
CA ALA A 31 14.41 -29.11 -0.05
C ALA A 31 13.58 -27.95 0.51
N ARG A 32 12.26 -28.11 0.67
CA ARG A 32 11.38 -27.10 1.29
C ARG A 32 11.74 -26.83 2.75
N THR A 33 11.99 -27.88 3.53
CA THR A 33 12.39 -27.72 4.93
C THR A 33 13.71 -26.95 5.06
N ILE A 34 14.67 -27.21 4.17
CA ILE A 34 15.94 -26.48 4.11
C ILE A 34 15.73 -25.02 3.68
N GLN A 35 14.86 -24.76 2.69
CA GLN A 35 14.50 -23.40 2.27
C GLN A 35 13.92 -22.59 3.43
N ASP A 36 12.96 -23.16 4.17
CA ASP A 36 12.35 -22.53 5.35
C ASP A 36 13.40 -22.24 6.44
N GLN A 37 14.31 -23.19 6.67
CA GLN A 37 15.38 -23.03 7.66
C GLN A 37 16.36 -21.91 7.26
N LEU A 38 16.75 -21.84 5.99
CA LEU A 38 17.63 -20.79 5.48
C LEU A 38 16.96 -19.42 5.52
N ALA A 39 15.67 -19.33 5.18
CA ALA A 39 14.92 -18.08 5.25
C ALA A 39 14.87 -17.51 6.68
N ARG A 40 14.81 -18.36 7.71
CA ARG A 40 14.83 -17.95 9.13
C ARG A 40 16.14 -17.31 9.59
N PHE A 41 17.25 -17.55 8.89
CA PHE A 41 18.53 -16.88 9.18
C PHE A 41 18.58 -15.44 8.65
N GLY A 42 17.57 -15.02 7.88
CA GLY A 42 17.41 -13.64 7.42
C GLY A 42 18.49 -13.19 6.44
N SER A 43 18.79 -11.88 6.40
CA SER A 43 19.73 -11.30 5.42
C SER A 43 21.16 -11.83 5.50
N ASN A 44 21.54 -12.42 6.63
CA ASN A 44 22.90 -12.90 6.87
C ASN A 44 23.28 -14.08 5.95
N VAL A 45 22.31 -14.83 5.42
CA VAL A 45 22.58 -15.92 4.47
C VAL A 45 22.61 -15.49 3.01
N LEU A 46 22.26 -14.24 2.68
CA LEU A 46 22.20 -13.76 1.29
C LEU A 46 23.52 -13.92 0.51
N PRO A 47 24.70 -13.60 1.07
CA PRO A 47 25.97 -13.79 0.35
C PRO A 47 26.22 -15.26 -0.03
N PHE A 48 25.88 -16.19 0.87
CA PHE A 48 26.03 -17.62 0.65
C PHE A 48 25.06 -18.14 -0.42
N LEU A 49 23.82 -17.64 -0.42
CA LEU A 49 22.81 -17.97 -1.43
C LEU A 49 23.20 -17.46 -2.82
N GLU A 50 23.75 -16.26 -2.89
CA GLU A 50 24.23 -15.67 -4.15
C GLU A 50 25.40 -16.45 -4.72
N GLN A 51 26.37 -16.81 -3.88
CA GLN A 51 27.47 -17.67 -4.30
C GLN A 51 26.95 -19.04 -4.79
N ALA A 52 26.08 -19.70 -4.03
CA ALA A 52 25.53 -21.01 -4.40
C ALA A 52 24.76 -20.98 -5.73
N GLY A 53 23.97 -19.93 -5.98
CA GLY A 53 23.26 -19.77 -7.26
C GLY A 53 24.18 -19.47 -8.44
N ASN A 54 25.31 -18.79 -8.20
CA ASN A 54 26.31 -18.54 -9.24
C ASN A 54 27.12 -19.81 -9.56
N ASP A 55 27.42 -20.62 -8.54
CA ASP A 55 28.15 -21.88 -8.68
C ASP A 55 27.29 -22.96 -9.36
N ASP A 56 25.98 -22.98 -9.09
CA ASP A 56 25.02 -23.93 -9.66
C ASP A 56 23.72 -23.24 -10.10
N ALA A 57 23.57 -23.06 -11.41
CA ALA A 57 22.39 -22.43 -12.00
C ALA A 57 21.09 -23.20 -11.73
N THR A 58 21.15 -24.51 -11.44
CA THR A 58 19.96 -25.32 -11.13
C THR A 58 19.34 -24.95 -9.78
N LEU A 59 20.12 -24.34 -8.88
CA LEU A 59 19.65 -23.86 -7.58
C LEU A 59 18.93 -22.52 -7.65
N GLN A 60 19.02 -21.79 -8.76
CA GLN A 60 18.47 -20.43 -8.90
C GLN A 60 16.99 -20.31 -8.50
N PRO A 61 16.06 -21.22 -8.88
CA PRO A 61 14.67 -21.13 -8.44
C PRO A 61 14.51 -21.24 -6.92
N ARG A 62 15.26 -22.15 -6.28
CA ARG A 62 15.21 -22.38 -4.83
C ARG A 62 15.87 -21.22 -4.08
N VAL A 63 16.98 -20.70 -4.58
CA VAL A 63 17.65 -19.49 -4.07
C VAL A 63 16.73 -18.27 -4.17
N ALA A 64 16.08 -18.08 -5.33
CA ALA A 64 15.14 -16.98 -5.54
C ALA A 64 13.97 -17.03 -4.55
N HIS A 65 13.43 -18.22 -4.28
CA HIS A 65 12.39 -18.42 -3.28
C HIS A 65 12.85 -18.01 -1.87
N ILE A 66 14.01 -18.48 -1.42
CA ILE A 66 14.56 -18.12 -0.10
C ILE A 66 14.79 -16.60 0.00
N LYS A 67 15.36 -15.99 -1.04
CA LYS A 67 15.56 -14.54 -1.10
C LYS A 67 14.24 -13.77 -1.00
N ALA A 68 13.17 -14.28 -1.63
CA ALA A 68 11.84 -13.68 -1.55
C ALA A 68 11.24 -13.78 -0.14
N GLU A 69 11.40 -14.91 0.54
CA GLU A 69 10.92 -15.09 1.92
C GLU A 69 11.69 -14.23 2.93
N ILE A 70 13.01 -14.14 2.81
CA ILE A 70 13.83 -13.22 3.62
C ILE A 70 13.35 -11.77 3.42
N ARG A 71 13.13 -11.36 2.17
CA ARG A 71 12.67 -10.01 1.85
C ARG A 71 11.28 -9.74 2.42
N PHE A 72 10.36 -10.69 2.32
CA PHE A 72 9.03 -10.57 2.91
C PHE A 72 9.10 -10.45 4.43
N GLY A 73 9.94 -11.25 5.10
CA GLY A 73 10.17 -11.13 6.54
C GLY A 73 10.64 -9.73 6.96
N GLN A 74 11.62 -9.19 6.24
CA GLN A 74 12.12 -7.82 6.46
C GLN A 74 11.03 -6.76 6.25
N LEU A 75 10.25 -6.88 5.16
CA LEU A 75 9.14 -5.98 4.87
C LEU A 75 8.07 -6.02 5.95
N LYS A 76 7.72 -7.23 6.42
CA LYS A 76 6.75 -7.41 7.51
C LYS A 76 7.21 -6.74 8.79
N GLU A 77 8.47 -6.91 9.18
CA GLU A 77 9.05 -6.24 10.36
C GLU A 77 9.10 -4.71 10.20
N GLU A 78 9.44 -4.21 9.01
CA GLU A 78 9.41 -2.78 8.68
C GLU A 78 7.98 -2.22 8.81
N PHE A 79 6.99 -2.90 8.23
CA PHE A 79 5.58 -2.51 8.29
C PHE A 79 5.03 -2.54 9.72
N GLN A 80 5.33 -3.58 10.50
CA GLN A 80 4.92 -3.66 11.91
C GLN A 80 5.52 -2.53 12.75
N ARG A 81 6.82 -2.22 12.56
CA ARG A 81 7.47 -1.08 13.22
C ARG A 81 6.85 0.25 12.79
N PHE A 82 6.50 0.40 11.52
CA PHE A 82 5.81 1.57 11.01
C PHE A 82 4.44 1.75 11.69
N VAL A 83 3.59 0.72 11.68
CA VAL A 83 2.25 0.75 12.28
C VAL A 83 2.30 1.05 13.79
N ALA A 84 3.26 0.45 14.51
CA ALA A 84 3.45 0.69 15.94
C ALA A 84 3.78 2.17 16.26
N LYS A 85 4.48 2.86 15.35
CA LYS A 85 4.81 4.30 15.47
C LYS A 85 3.70 5.20 14.92
N SER A 86 3.00 4.77 13.87
CA SER A 86 2.00 5.57 13.16
C SER A 86 0.73 5.82 13.97
N ALA A 87 0.48 5.07 15.04
CA ALA A 87 -0.59 5.39 15.99
C ALA A 87 -0.45 6.81 16.59
N ARG A 88 0.75 7.40 16.53
CA ARG A 88 1.07 8.76 17.01
C ARG A 88 1.27 9.78 15.89
N GLN A 89 1.19 9.37 14.61
CA GLN A 89 1.47 10.22 13.46
C GLN A 89 0.32 10.14 12.45
N GLU A 90 -0.06 11.30 11.91
CA GLU A 90 -1.17 11.40 10.97
C GLU A 90 -0.78 11.09 9.52
N ASP A 91 0.45 10.60 9.31
CA ASP A 91 0.98 10.30 8.00
C ASP A 91 0.98 8.78 7.72
N TRP A 92 0.32 8.42 6.63
CA TRP A 92 0.12 7.04 6.19
C TRP A 92 0.72 6.78 4.81
N GLU A 93 1.38 7.77 4.20
CA GLU A 93 2.00 7.67 2.89
C GLU A 93 3.04 6.56 2.81
N HIS A 94 4.01 6.56 3.73
CA HIS A 94 5.04 5.52 3.74
C HIS A 94 4.44 4.11 3.89
N GLY A 95 3.40 3.96 4.71
CA GLY A 95 2.66 2.70 4.88
C GLY A 95 2.04 2.20 3.57
N THR A 96 1.53 3.10 2.71
CA THR A 96 1.00 2.70 1.39
C THR A 96 2.07 2.13 0.47
N PHE A 97 3.29 2.70 0.50
CA PHE A 97 4.40 2.17 -0.29
C PHE A 97 4.98 0.88 0.28
N LEU A 98 4.94 0.68 1.60
CA LEU A 98 5.28 -0.61 2.21
C LEU A 98 4.29 -1.71 1.78
N ILE A 99 2.98 -1.39 1.68
CA ILE A 99 2.00 -2.32 1.11
C ILE A 99 2.35 -2.64 -0.35
N ALA A 100 2.71 -1.63 -1.15
CA ALA A 100 3.10 -1.84 -2.55
C ALA A 100 4.33 -2.75 -2.73
N LYS A 101 5.28 -2.73 -1.78
CA LYS A 101 6.44 -3.62 -1.80
C LYS A 101 6.10 -5.11 -1.69
N LEU A 102 4.87 -5.48 -1.32
CA LEU A 102 4.41 -6.88 -1.35
C LEU A 102 4.45 -7.45 -2.77
N ALA A 103 3.89 -6.71 -3.74
CA ALA A 103 3.88 -7.08 -5.17
C ALA A 103 5.07 -6.50 -5.94
N TYR A 104 5.64 -5.39 -5.48
CA TYR A 104 6.72 -4.67 -6.16
C TYR A 104 7.96 -4.52 -5.26
N PRO A 105 8.73 -5.60 -5.01
CA PRO A 105 9.73 -5.55 -3.95
C PRO A 105 10.95 -4.67 -4.27
N ASN A 106 11.17 -4.36 -5.56
CA ASN A 106 12.23 -3.46 -6.03
C ASN A 106 11.76 -2.01 -6.18
N LEU A 107 10.55 -1.69 -5.70
CA LEU A 107 9.97 -0.35 -5.74
C LEU A 107 10.90 0.68 -5.08
N SER A 108 11.21 1.75 -5.82
CA SER A 108 11.90 2.93 -5.29
C SER A 108 10.89 3.89 -4.66
N ILE A 109 10.73 3.84 -3.33
CA ILE A 109 9.86 4.79 -2.60
C ILE A 109 10.24 6.25 -2.88
N PRO A 110 11.54 6.66 -2.85
CA PRO A 110 11.90 8.05 -3.12
C PRO A 110 11.44 8.57 -4.50
N HIS A 111 11.43 7.71 -5.52
CA HIS A 111 10.95 8.07 -6.85
C HIS A 111 9.47 8.45 -6.84
N TYR A 112 8.61 7.64 -6.21
CA TYR A 112 7.17 7.93 -6.17
C TYR A 112 6.81 9.07 -5.21
N VAL A 113 7.62 9.30 -4.17
CA VAL A 113 7.52 10.52 -3.34
C VAL A 113 7.78 11.75 -4.21
N GLU A 114 8.83 11.73 -5.04
CA GLU A 114 9.14 12.81 -5.99
C GLU A 114 8.03 13.01 -7.03
N CYS A 115 7.39 11.93 -7.52
CA CYS A 115 6.21 12.05 -8.38
C CYS A 115 5.06 12.81 -7.70
N LEU A 116 4.79 12.55 -6.42
CA LEU A 116 3.78 13.27 -5.65
C LEU A 116 4.16 14.74 -5.40
N ASP A 117 5.45 15.00 -5.15
CA ASP A 117 5.99 16.36 -5.01
C ASP A 117 5.81 17.15 -6.31
N ASN A 118 6.11 16.54 -7.45
CA ASN A 118 5.94 17.13 -8.76
C ASN A 118 4.48 17.45 -9.09
N LEU A 119 3.54 16.57 -8.74
CA LEU A 119 2.10 16.85 -8.87
C LEU A 119 1.67 18.06 -8.03
N ALA A 120 2.17 18.15 -6.79
CA ALA A 120 1.88 19.29 -5.91
C ALA A 120 2.48 20.60 -6.44
N GLU A 121 3.74 20.58 -6.90
CA GLU A 121 4.38 21.77 -7.47
C GLU A 121 3.68 22.24 -8.76
N GLU A 122 3.31 21.31 -9.64
CA GLU A 122 2.59 21.66 -10.86
C GLU A 122 1.22 22.28 -10.55
N PHE A 123 0.49 21.73 -9.58
CA PHE A 123 -0.75 22.34 -9.09
C PHE A 123 -0.51 23.75 -8.55
N ARG A 124 0.51 23.92 -7.68
CA ARG A 124 0.85 25.20 -7.07
C ARG A 124 1.13 26.28 -8.12
N THR A 125 1.88 25.93 -9.15
CA THR A 125 2.29 26.88 -10.20
C THR A 125 1.17 27.21 -11.19
N LYS A 126 0.33 26.24 -11.57
CA LYS A 126 -0.66 26.41 -12.66
C LYS A 126 -2.09 26.66 -12.19
N TRP A 127 -2.46 26.15 -11.01
CA TRP A 127 -3.85 26.12 -10.55
C TRP A 127 -4.10 26.94 -9.30
N LEU A 128 -3.07 27.20 -8.49
CA LEU A 128 -3.23 27.90 -7.22
C LEU A 128 -2.79 29.37 -7.33
N ALA A 129 -3.76 30.28 -7.26
CA ALA A 129 -3.44 31.68 -7.01
C ALA A 129 -3.00 31.85 -5.55
N THR A 130 -2.06 32.78 -5.30
CA THR A 130 -1.37 33.02 -4.02
C THR A 130 -2.32 33.22 -2.82
N GLU A 131 -3.58 33.64 -3.05
CA GLU A 131 -4.58 33.92 -2.01
C GLU A 131 -5.85 33.06 -2.12
N SER A 132 -5.76 31.83 -2.64
CA SER A 132 -6.95 30.97 -2.76
C SER A 132 -7.41 30.44 -1.40
N PRO A 133 -8.69 30.60 -1.00
CA PRO A 133 -9.21 29.97 0.21
C PRO A 133 -9.05 28.45 0.14
N SER A 134 -8.76 27.80 1.29
CA SER A 134 -8.47 26.35 1.38
C SER A 134 -9.52 25.48 0.69
N GLY A 135 -10.80 25.76 0.93
CA GLY A 135 -11.93 25.08 0.29
C GLY A 135 -11.93 25.16 -1.23
N LYS A 136 -11.58 26.33 -1.78
CA LYS A 136 -11.46 26.53 -3.23
C LYS A 136 -10.27 25.75 -3.78
N ALA A 137 -9.13 25.78 -3.09
CA ALA A 137 -7.93 25.04 -3.48
C ALA A 137 -8.17 23.53 -3.53
N ALA A 138 -8.85 22.96 -2.53
CA ALA A 138 -9.25 21.55 -2.53
C ALA A 138 -10.15 21.19 -3.73
N ARG A 139 -11.14 22.03 -4.04
CA ARG A 139 -12.02 21.83 -5.22
C ARG A 139 -11.24 21.93 -6.54
N LEU A 140 -10.27 22.84 -6.63
CA LEU A 140 -9.39 22.95 -7.79
C LEU A 140 -8.47 21.73 -7.91
N LEU A 141 -7.98 21.18 -6.80
CA LEU A 141 -7.17 19.97 -6.77
C LEU A 141 -7.93 18.78 -7.36
N SER A 142 -9.23 18.66 -7.09
CA SER A 142 -10.08 17.65 -7.73
C SER A 142 -10.09 17.79 -9.25
N ASN A 143 -10.30 18.99 -9.78
CA ASN A 143 -10.28 19.21 -11.22
C ASN A 143 -8.89 18.92 -11.82
N PHE A 144 -7.82 19.33 -11.15
CA PHE A 144 -6.46 19.06 -11.59
C PHE A 144 -6.18 17.55 -11.65
N LEU A 145 -6.39 16.81 -10.57
CA LEU A 145 -6.06 15.38 -10.54
C LEU A 145 -6.97 14.57 -11.49
N PHE A 146 -8.29 14.77 -11.42
CA PHE A 146 -9.22 13.86 -12.09
C PHE A 146 -9.62 14.31 -13.50
N LYS A 147 -9.39 15.57 -13.89
CA LYS A 147 -9.68 16.05 -15.26
C LYS A 147 -8.41 16.38 -16.05
N ASP A 148 -7.48 17.14 -15.48
CA ASP A 148 -6.24 17.52 -16.18
C ASP A 148 -5.22 16.38 -16.21
N LYS A 149 -5.00 15.72 -15.07
CA LYS A 149 -4.07 14.58 -14.96
C LYS A 149 -4.70 13.24 -15.33
N GLY A 150 -6.03 13.17 -15.42
CA GLY A 150 -6.75 11.99 -15.89
C GLY A 150 -6.70 10.81 -14.93
N PHE A 151 -6.51 11.06 -13.62
CA PHE A 151 -6.74 10.01 -12.63
C PHE A 151 -8.21 9.62 -12.60
N SER A 152 -8.52 8.33 -12.58
CA SER A 152 -9.90 7.85 -12.56
C SER A 152 -10.08 6.54 -11.82
N GLY A 153 -11.31 6.31 -11.37
CA GLY A 153 -11.73 5.02 -10.85
C GLY A 153 -11.77 3.96 -11.95
N ASN A 154 -11.10 2.83 -11.75
CA ASN A 154 -11.19 1.70 -12.68
C ASN A 154 -12.49 0.94 -12.45
N ARG A 155 -13.48 1.15 -13.33
CA ARG A 155 -14.78 0.46 -13.24
C ARG A 155 -14.85 -0.79 -14.08
N GLU A 156 -14.05 -0.85 -15.15
CA GLU A 156 -14.02 -1.96 -16.09
C GLU A 156 -13.34 -3.17 -15.43
N ASP A 157 -12.24 -2.91 -14.71
CA ASP A 157 -11.50 -3.92 -14.00
C ASP A 157 -11.23 -3.44 -12.55
N TYR A 158 -12.30 -3.36 -11.76
CA TYR A 158 -12.24 -2.85 -10.39
C TYR A 158 -11.34 -3.71 -9.47
N TYR A 159 -11.33 -5.02 -9.71
CA TYR A 159 -10.64 -5.99 -8.86
C TYR A 159 -9.19 -6.24 -9.27
N GLU A 160 -8.68 -5.63 -10.35
CA GLU A 160 -7.25 -5.67 -10.66
C GLU A 160 -6.40 -5.18 -9.46
N PRO A 161 -5.51 -6.02 -8.90
CA PRO A 161 -4.66 -5.67 -7.75
C PRO A 161 -3.89 -4.35 -7.91
N ASP A 162 -3.44 -4.03 -9.12
CA ASP A 162 -2.70 -2.80 -9.42
C ASP A 162 -3.47 -1.53 -9.07
N ASN A 163 -4.80 -1.56 -9.09
CA ASN A 163 -5.59 -0.40 -8.68
C ASN A 163 -5.44 -0.06 -7.18
N SER A 164 -4.97 -1.00 -6.36
CA SER A 164 -4.79 -0.83 -4.91
C SER A 164 -3.38 -0.34 -4.54
N TYR A 165 -2.39 -0.52 -5.42
CA TYR A 165 -1.00 -0.18 -5.16
C TYR A 165 -0.68 1.26 -5.61
N LEU A 166 -0.27 2.12 -4.68
CA LEU A 166 -0.10 3.55 -4.97
C LEU A 166 0.90 3.84 -6.10
N ASN A 167 1.99 3.08 -6.18
CA ASN A 167 2.96 3.22 -7.27
C ASN A 167 2.30 2.96 -8.63
N ARG A 168 1.45 1.93 -8.72
CA ARG A 168 0.72 1.58 -9.93
C ARG A 168 -0.36 2.59 -10.25
N VAL A 169 -1.08 3.08 -9.24
CA VAL A 169 -2.07 4.16 -9.42
C VAL A 169 -1.42 5.43 -9.96
N ILE A 170 -0.20 5.77 -9.54
CA ILE A 170 0.56 6.90 -10.09
C ILE A 170 0.93 6.65 -11.57
N ASP A 171 1.38 5.44 -11.91
CA ASP A 171 1.80 5.08 -13.26
C ASP A 171 0.63 4.97 -14.26
N THR A 172 -0.42 4.25 -13.87
CA THR A 172 -1.56 3.91 -14.74
C THR A 172 -2.66 4.96 -14.70
N ARG A 173 -2.66 5.80 -13.65
CA ARG A 173 -3.73 6.76 -13.33
C ARG A 173 -5.09 6.11 -13.05
N GLN A 174 -5.10 4.80 -12.83
CA GLN A 174 -6.29 4.03 -12.49
C GLN A 174 -6.20 3.57 -11.04
N GLY A 175 -7.30 3.63 -10.31
CA GLY A 175 -7.33 3.19 -8.92
C GLY A 175 -8.71 2.87 -8.38
N ILE A 176 -8.75 2.40 -7.14
CA ILE A 176 -9.96 2.20 -6.33
C ILE A 176 -10.18 3.39 -5.37
N PRO A 177 -11.34 3.51 -4.68
CA PRO A 177 -11.64 4.68 -3.87
C PRO A 177 -10.55 5.07 -2.85
N ILE A 178 -9.99 4.08 -2.15
CA ILE A 178 -8.99 4.33 -1.10
C ILE A 178 -7.62 4.77 -1.66
N SER A 179 -7.20 4.24 -2.81
CA SER A 179 -5.89 4.56 -3.40
C SER A 179 -5.91 5.91 -4.13
N LEU A 180 -7.02 6.25 -4.81
CA LEU A 180 -7.22 7.59 -5.37
C LEU A 180 -7.37 8.67 -4.28
N SER A 181 -8.01 8.32 -3.16
CA SER A 181 -8.06 9.20 -1.99
C SER A 181 -6.69 9.37 -1.33
N ALA A 182 -5.84 8.33 -1.34
CA ALA A 182 -4.46 8.42 -0.90
C ALA A 182 -3.68 9.47 -1.71
N LEU A 183 -3.72 9.33 -3.04
CA LEU A 183 -3.11 10.29 -3.97
C LEU A 183 -3.57 11.73 -3.66
N TYR A 184 -4.88 11.94 -3.54
CA TYR A 184 -5.44 13.25 -3.25
C TYR A 184 -4.95 13.81 -1.90
N VAL A 185 -4.98 13.00 -0.84
CA VAL A 185 -4.53 13.42 0.50
C VAL A 185 -3.04 13.75 0.50
N PHE A 186 -2.21 12.94 -0.15
CA PHE A 186 -0.75 13.14 -0.15
C PHE A 186 -0.33 14.37 -0.96
N VAL A 187 -0.97 14.62 -2.11
CA VAL A 187 -0.78 15.87 -2.86
C VAL A 187 -1.34 17.05 -2.06
N GLY A 188 -2.52 16.92 -1.47
CA GLY A 188 -3.13 17.97 -0.65
C GLY A 188 -2.28 18.37 0.57
N LYS A 189 -1.68 17.40 1.26
CA LYS A 189 -0.76 17.65 2.39
C LYS A 189 0.49 18.43 1.98
N ARG A 190 1.09 18.10 0.84
CA ARG A 190 2.23 18.86 0.26
C ARG A 190 1.86 20.31 -0.07
N LEU A 191 0.58 20.56 -0.32
CA LEU A 191 0.01 21.88 -0.56
C LEU A 191 -0.46 22.59 0.72
N GLY A 192 -0.31 21.97 1.89
CA GLY A 192 -0.81 22.50 3.16
C GLY A 192 -2.33 22.53 3.27
N LEU A 193 -3.05 21.75 2.45
CA LEU A 193 -4.50 21.69 2.49
C LEU A 193 -4.98 20.85 3.67
N PRO A 194 -6.02 21.29 4.40
CA PRO A 194 -6.58 20.57 5.54
C PRO A 194 -7.47 19.41 5.04
N VAL A 195 -6.84 18.31 4.60
CA VAL A 195 -7.53 17.15 3.99
C VAL A 195 -7.18 15.85 4.70
N VAL A 196 -8.20 15.03 4.96
CA VAL A 196 -8.04 13.76 5.70
C VAL A 196 -8.87 12.63 5.09
N GLY A 197 -8.37 11.40 5.17
CA GLY A 197 -9.08 10.22 4.67
C GLY A 197 -10.21 9.77 5.61
N VAL A 198 -11.34 9.39 5.02
CA VAL A 198 -12.55 8.93 5.71
C VAL A 198 -12.98 7.59 5.17
N GLY A 199 -12.94 6.58 6.03
CA GLY A 199 -13.28 5.21 5.73
C GLY A 199 -14.75 4.89 5.93
N MET A 200 -15.65 5.44 5.11
CA MET A 200 -17.07 5.10 5.11
C MET A 200 -17.30 3.61 4.74
N PRO A 201 -18.26 2.89 5.33
CA PRO A 201 -18.60 1.54 4.86
C PRO A 201 -18.92 1.52 3.35
N GLY A 202 -18.38 0.54 2.62
CA GLY A 202 -18.59 0.41 1.17
C GLY A 202 -17.85 1.42 0.28
N HIS A 203 -17.30 2.51 0.84
CA HIS A 203 -16.64 3.57 0.03
C HIS A 203 -15.53 4.32 0.76
N PHE A 204 -14.65 5.06 0.08
CA PHE A 204 -13.62 5.86 0.76
C PHE A 204 -13.60 7.28 0.21
N LEU A 205 -13.60 8.26 1.12
CA LEU A 205 -13.74 9.67 0.81
C LEU A 205 -12.59 10.48 1.42
N VAL A 206 -12.42 11.71 0.97
CA VAL A 206 -11.55 12.70 1.60
C VAL A 206 -12.41 13.80 2.21
N LYS A 207 -12.22 14.10 3.50
CA LYS A 207 -12.89 15.22 4.17
C LYS A 207 -12.05 16.49 4.07
N LEU A 208 -12.71 17.61 3.81
CA LEU A 208 -12.11 18.95 3.89
C LEU A 208 -12.31 19.48 5.32
N GLU A 209 -11.24 19.56 6.11
CA GLU A 209 -11.29 20.05 7.48
C GLU A 209 -11.39 21.60 7.50
N GLY A 210 -12.09 22.13 8.51
CA GLY A 210 -12.28 23.56 8.68
C GLY A 210 -13.39 24.20 7.83
N GLU A 211 -14.11 23.44 6.99
CA GLU A 211 -15.31 23.93 6.32
C GLU A 211 -16.59 23.65 7.14
N THR A 212 -17.48 24.64 7.19
CA THR A 212 -18.83 24.52 7.75
C THR A 212 -19.84 25.05 6.72
N PRO A 213 -20.76 24.21 6.19
CA PRO A 213 -20.90 22.77 6.46
C PRO A 213 -19.71 21.94 5.94
N ALA A 214 -19.52 20.74 6.49
CA ALA A 214 -18.45 19.84 6.08
C ALA A 214 -18.66 19.35 4.64
N HIS A 215 -17.59 19.36 3.85
CA HIS A 215 -17.58 18.78 2.51
C HIS A 215 -16.62 17.60 2.42
N PHE A 216 -16.94 16.70 1.51
CA PHE A 216 -16.17 15.51 1.20
C PHE A 216 -15.87 15.49 -0.30
N VAL A 217 -14.79 14.81 -0.66
CA VAL A 217 -14.36 14.60 -2.04
C VAL A 217 -14.43 13.11 -2.31
N ASP A 218 -15.17 12.76 -3.35
CA ASP A 218 -15.23 11.41 -3.88
C ASP A 218 -14.21 11.25 -5.01
N CYS A 219 -13.03 10.79 -4.66
CA CYS A 219 -11.91 10.63 -5.59
C CYS A 219 -12.16 9.56 -6.65
N PHE A 220 -12.98 8.55 -6.36
CA PHE A 220 -13.35 7.52 -7.34
C PHE A 220 -14.31 8.05 -8.40
N ASN A 221 -15.24 8.93 -7.98
CA ASN A 221 -16.21 9.60 -8.85
C ASN A 221 -15.68 10.95 -9.37
N GLY A 222 -14.41 11.01 -9.78
CA GLY A 222 -13.82 12.17 -10.45
C GLY A 222 -13.62 13.40 -9.57
N GLY A 223 -13.51 13.22 -8.25
CA GLY A 223 -13.34 14.29 -7.28
C GLY A 223 -14.61 15.10 -7.03
N THR A 224 -15.79 14.48 -7.22
CA THR A 224 -17.09 15.09 -6.94
C THR A 224 -17.17 15.54 -5.49
N ILE A 225 -17.71 16.74 -5.26
CA ILE A 225 -17.88 17.29 -3.91
C ILE A 225 -19.21 16.85 -3.35
N LEU A 226 -19.16 16.21 -2.19
CA LEU A 226 -20.30 15.69 -1.46
C LEU A 226 -20.51 16.48 -0.17
N ARG A 227 -21.76 16.56 0.26
CA ARG A 227 -22.16 16.98 1.60
C ARG A 227 -22.48 15.75 2.44
N GLU A 228 -22.61 15.97 3.75
CA GLU A 228 -23.01 14.92 4.70
C GLU A 228 -24.28 14.17 4.28
N GLN A 229 -25.29 14.89 3.76
CA GLN A 229 -26.54 14.30 3.28
C GLN A 229 -26.33 13.35 2.09
N ASP A 230 -25.37 13.64 1.20
CA ASP A 230 -25.06 12.77 0.07
C ASP A 230 -24.42 11.46 0.55
N CYS A 231 -23.57 11.53 1.59
CA CYS A 231 -22.97 10.35 2.24
C CYS A 231 -24.00 9.49 2.97
N GLU A 232 -24.97 10.12 3.65
CA GLU A 232 -26.11 9.44 4.27
C GLU A 232 -26.94 8.69 3.23
N GLN A 233 -27.31 9.36 2.14
CA GLN A 233 -28.06 8.75 1.04
C GLN A 233 -27.32 7.57 0.42
N PHE A 234 -26.00 7.68 0.21
CA PHE A 234 -25.18 6.57 -0.29
C PHE A 234 -25.22 5.35 0.65
N SER A 235 -25.11 5.59 1.96
CA SER A 235 -25.12 4.53 2.97
C SER A 235 -26.48 3.84 3.03
N THR A 236 -27.57 4.60 3.08
CA THR A 236 -28.94 4.07 3.11
C THR A 236 -29.30 3.33 1.82
N ALA A 237 -28.89 3.84 0.65
CA ALA A 237 -29.11 3.18 -0.64
C ALA A 237 -28.36 1.83 -0.74
N SER A 238 -27.26 1.67 -0.01
CA SER A 238 -26.49 0.43 0.09
C SER A 238 -27.02 -0.53 1.17
N GLY A 239 -28.13 -0.20 1.83
CA GLY A 239 -28.70 -1.00 2.92
C GLY A 239 -27.89 -0.95 4.23
N LEU A 240 -26.99 0.03 4.38
CA LEU A 240 -26.12 0.18 5.54
C LEU A 240 -26.69 1.23 6.51
N ALA A 241 -26.56 0.96 7.80
CA ALA A 241 -26.88 1.94 8.83
C ALA A 241 -25.93 3.15 8.72
N TYR A 242 -26.49 4.35 8.77
CA TYR A 242 -25.73 5.58 8.75
C TYR A 242 -25.51 6.12 10.17
N ASP A 243 -24.26 6.47 10.48
CA ASP A 243 -23.87 7.22 11.66
C ASP A 243 -22.87 8.29 11.22
N LYS A 244 -23.04 9.52 11.70
CA LYS A 244 -22.14 10.64 11.44
C LYS A 244 -20.69 10.34 11.87
N GLN A 245 -20.48 9.48 12.87
CA GLN A 245 -19.15 9.02 13.27
C GLN A 245 -18.39 8.32 12.13
N LEU A 246 -19.10 7.74 11.15
CA LEU A 246 -18.50 7.13 9.97
C LEU A 246 -17.83 8.16 9.04
N LEU A 247 -18.11 9.45 9.24
CA LEU A 247 -17.53 10.57 8.49
C LEU A 247 -16.37 11.26 9.22
N GLU A 248 -15.90 10.66 10.32
CA GLU A 248 -14.70 11.11 11.01
C GLU A 248 -13.43 10.63 10.31
N LYS A 249 -12.33 11.36 10.59
CA LYS A 249 -10.99 11.02 10.11
C LYS A 249 -10.65 9.60 10.54
N SER A 250 -10.26 8.78 9.56
CA SER A 250 -9.75 7.44 9.84
C SER A 250 -8.31 7.49 10.31
N SER A 251 -7.98 6.70 11.32
CA SER A 251 -6.60 6.56 11.80
C SER A 251 -5.73 5.84 10.77
N THR A 252 -4.42 6.10 10.78
CA THR A 252 -3.45 5.44 9.89
C THR A 252 -3.58 3.91 9.92
N PRO A 253 -3.60 3.23 11.09
CA PRO A 253 -3.77 1.77 11.13
C PRO A 253 -5.08 1.30 10.49
N THR A 254 -6.18 2.02 10.67
CA THR A 254 -7.48 1.68 10.07
C THR A 254 -7.45 1.78 8.55
N ILE A 255 -6.83 2.84 8.01
CA ILE A 255 -6.69 3.04 6.56
C ILE A 255 -5.84 1.93 5.95
N LEU A 256 -4.66 1.64 6.52
CA LEU A 256 -3.76 0.60 5.99
C LEU A 256 -4.38 -0.79 6.10
N ALA A 257 -5.05 -1.10 7.21
CA ALA A 257 -5.75 -2.36 7.35
C ALA A 257 -6.88 -2.50 6.32
N ARG A 258 -7.54 -1.39 5.93
CA ARG A 258 -8.54 -1.40 4.87
C ARG A 258 -7.91 -1.62 3.49
N MET A 259 -6.76 -1.01 3.21
CA MET A 259 -6.02 -1.26 1.97
C MET A 259 -5.60 -2.73 1.85
N LEU A 260 -5.07 -3.33 2.93
CA LEU A 260 -4.74 -4.75 2.99
C LEU A 260 -5.99 -5.63 2.81
N ARG A 261 -7.11 -5.31 3.46
CA ARG A 261 -8.36 -6.07 3.26
C ARG A 261 -8.86 -6.03 1.82
N ASN A 262 -8.74 -4.90 1.13
CA ASN A 262 -9.11 -4.82 -0.29
C ASN A 262 -8.24 -5.78 -1.13
N LEU A 263 -6.92 -5.79 -0.91
CA LEU A 263 -6.00 -6.71 -1.58
C LEU A 263 -6.30 -8.18 -1.23
N LEU A 264 -6.57 -8.49 0.03
CA LEU A 264 -6.91 -9.84 0.47
C LEU A 264 -8.14 -10.36 -0.28
N SER A 265 -9.21 -9.57 -0.33
CA SER A 265 -10.43 -9.95 -1.04
C SER A 265 -10.20 -10.15 -2.54
N ILE A 266 -9.33 -9.33 -3.16
CA ILE A 266 -8.93 -9.51 -4.56
C ILE A 266 -8.19 -10.84 -4.75
N TYR A 267 -7.15 -11.10 -3.97
CA TYR A 267 -6.33 -12.32 -4.12
C TYR A 267 -7.09 -13.60 -3.78
N GLU A 268 -8.01 -13.55 -2.82
CA GLU A 268 -8.92 -14.67 -2.52
C GLU A 268 -9.84 -14.96 -3.70
N GLN A 269 -10.36 -13.92 -4.37
CA GLN A 269 -11.24 -14.08 -5.53
C GLN A 269 -10.50 -14.63 -6.75
N GLU A 270 -9.25 -14.22 -6.95
CA GLU A 270 -8.38 -14.69 -8.05
C GLU A 270 -7.71 -16.05 -7.77
N SER A 271 -7.90 -16.62 -6.58
CA SER A 271 -7.22 -17.85 -6.12
C SER A 271 -5.68 -17.73 -6.07
N GLU A 272 -5.17 -16.53 -5.84
CA GLU A 272 -3.74 -16.20 -5.68
C GLU A 272 -3.28 -16.45 -4.22
N GLU A 273 -3.37 -17.71 -3.80
CA GLU A 273 -3.06 -18.20 -2.44
C GLU A 273 -1.73 -17.66 -1.84
N PRO A 274 -0.61 -17.60 -2.59
CA PRO A 274 0.64 -17.09 -2.04
C PRO A 274 0.58 -15.62 -1.63
N MET A 275 -0.14 -14.78 -2.39
CA MET A 275 -0.27 -13.36 -2.08
C MET A 275 -1.32 -13.12 -1.01
N ALA A 276 -2.45 -13.83 -1.05
CA ALA A 276 -3.47 -13.80 -0.01
C ALA A 276 -2.87 -14.12 1.37
N ARG A 277 -1.96 -15.11 1.46
CA ARG A 277 -1.27 -15.46 2.71
C ARG A 277 -0.29 -14.39 3.21
N ARG A 278 0.27 -13.59 2.31
CA ARG A 278 1.24 -12.53 2.65
C ARG A 278 0.57 -11.26 3.17
N VAL A 279 -0.65 -10.99 2.71
CA VAL A 279 -1.51 -9.88 3.14
C VAL A 279 -2.04 -10.13 4.56
#